data_AF-A0A0D2D6J4-F1
#
_entry.id   AF-A0A0D2D6J4-F1
#
_cell.length_a   1.000
_cell.length_b   1.000
_cell.length_c   1.000
_cell.angle_alpha   90.00
_cell.angle_beta   90.00
_cell.angle_gamma   90.00
#
_symmetry.space_group_name_H-M   'P 1'
#
loop_
_entity.id
_entity.type
_entity.pdbx_description
1 polymer ?
#
loop_
_entity_poly.entity_id
_entity_poly.type
_entity_poly.pdbx_seq_one_letter_code
_entity_poly.pdbx_strand_id
1 'polypeptide(L)'
;MGAKVPRNFRLLEELEKGEKGLGAEACSYGLADSDDLMMTNWNGTILGPPHSVHENRIYSVNIHCGDQYPDLPPTIQFVSRVNLPCVDQKTGKVDPSRLPCLANWKRDYTMETILIELRRYMALPQHKKLPQPQEGTTF
;
A
#
# COMPACT_ATOMS: atom_id res chain seq x y z
N MET A 1 9.86 25.00 15.58
CA MET A 1 9.25 23.68 15.87
C MET A 1 7.85 23.71 15.31
N GLY A 2 7.56 22.95 14.23
CA GLY A 2 6.21 22.86 13.69
C GLY A 2 5.32 22.00 14.59
N ALA A 3 4.03 22.32 14.68
CA ALA A 3 3.07 21.54 15.44
C ALA A 3 2.93 20.13 14.84
N LYS A 4 2.87 19.09 15.68
CA LYS A 4 2.68 17.69 15.25
C LYS A 4 1.20 17.44 14.99
N VAL A 5 0.84 17.16 13.73
CA VAL A 5 -0.54 16.82 13.33
C VAL A 5 -0.98 15.51 14.00
N PRO A 6 -2.09 15.44 14.74
CA PRO A 6 -2.57 14.19 15.35
C PRO A 6 -2.94 13.11 14.32
N ARG A 7 -2.94 11.83 14.73
CA ARG A 7 -3.27 10.68 13.88
C ARG A 7 -4.54 10.86 13.06
N ASN A 8 -5.65 11.22 13.72
CA ASN A 8 -6.95 11.29 13.06
C ASN A 8 -6.99 12.40 12.01
N PHE A 9 -6.38 13.55 12.27
CA PHE A 9 -6.26 14.63 11.26
C PHE A 9 -5.39 14.19 10.08
N ARG A 10 -4.29 13.48 10.34
CA ARG A 10 -3.46 12.91 9.26
C ARG A 10 -4.26 11.93 8.38
N LEU A 11 -5.05 11.06 9.00
CA LEU A 11 -5.87 10.08 8.29
C LEU A 11 -7.02 10.75 7.51
N LEU A 12 -7.63 11.80 8.05
CA LEU A 12 -8.62 12.61 7.33
C LEU A 12 -8.00 13.32 6.12
N GLU A 13 -6.80 13.91 6.26
CA GLU A 13 -6.08 14.50 5.13
C GLU A 13 -5.82 13.47 4.03
N GLU A 14 -5.40 12.26 4.40
CA GLU A 14 -5.18 11.17 3.45
C GLU A 14 -6.49 10.68 2.82
N LEU A 15 -7.59 10.61 3.58
CA LEU A 15 -8.93 10.26 3.08
C LEU A 15 -9.40 11.23 2.00
N GLU A 16 -9.40 12.53 2.33
CA GLU A 16 -9.82 13.57 1.40
C GLU A 16 -9.00 13.56 0.12
N LYS A 17 -7.70 13.29 0.24
CA LYS A 17 -6.79 13.16 -0.90
C LYS A 17 -7.16 11.96 -1.78
N GLY A 18 -7.45 10.82 -1.16
CA GLY A 18 -7.91 9.60 -1.85
C GLY A 18 -9.24 9.79 -2.57
N GLU A 19 -10.24 10.38 -1.90
CA GLU A 19 -11.58 10.62 -2.47
C GLU A 19 -11.57 11.60 -3.65
N LYS A 20 -10.71 12.62 -3.60
CA LYS A 20 -10.55 13.58 -4.70
C LYS A 20 -9.75 13.01 -5.87
N GLY A 21 -9.24 11.78 -5.77
CA GLY A 21 -8.36 11.17 -6.78
C GLY A 21 -7.05 11.94 -6.95
N LEU A 22 -6.65 12.70 -5.93
CA LEU A 22 -5.45 13.53 -5.96
C LEU A 22 -4.25 12.65 -5.59
N GLY A 23 -3.66 11.96 -6.55
CA GLY A 23 -2.51 11.10 -6.27
C GLY A 23 -1.91 10.49 -7.53
N ALA A 24 -0.99 9.54 -7.36
CA ALA A 24 -0.44 8.79 -8.47
C ALA A 24 -1.54 8.03 -9.24
N GLU A 25 -1.72 8.29 -10.53
CA GLU A 25 -2.78 7.71 -11.38
C GLU A 25 -2.85 6.17 -11.34
N ALA A 26 -1.75 5.50 -10.98
CA ALA A 26 -1.65 4.05 -10.93
C ALA A 26 -1.93 3.45 -9.54
N CYS A 27 -2.26 4.26 -8.54
CA CYS A 27 -2.53 3.80 -7.17
C CYS A 27 -3.70 4.57 -6.56
N SER A 28 -4.57 3.86 -5.84
CA SER A 28 -5.67 4.49 -5.10
C SER A 28 -5.83 3.83 -3.74
N TYR A 29 -6.48 4.52 -2.81
CA TYR A 29 -6.79 3.99 -1.50
C TYR A 29 -8.04 4.68 -0.92
N GLY A 30 -8.73 3.99 -0.03
CA GLY A 30 -9.92 4.48 0.66
C GLY A 30 -10.24 3.62 1.88
N LEU A 31 -11.20 4.04 2.70
CA LEU A 31 -11.60 3.26 3.87
C LEU A 31 -12.14 1.89 3.46
N ALA A 32 -11.80 0.87 4.24
CA ALA A 32 -12.37 -0.47 4.06
C ALA A 32 -13.82 -0.53 4.56
N ASP A 33 -14.14 0.26 5.58
CA ASP A 33 -15.47 0.43 6.15
C ASP A 33 -15.73 1.94 6.33
N SER A 34 -16.80 2.45 5.72
CA SER A 34 -17.16 3.86 5.81
C SER A 34 -17.59 4.29 7.21
N ASP A 35 -17.98 3.33 8.06
CA ASP A 35 -18.43 3.58 9.42
C ASP A 35 -17.27 3.51 10.44
N ASP A 36 -16.04 3.18 10.00
CA ASP A 36 -14.84 3.17 10.84
C ASP A 36 -14.38 4.60 11.17
N LEU A 37 -14.94 5.16 12.25
CA LEU A 37 -14.58 6.48 12.78
C LEU A 37 -13.10 6.60 13.15
N MET A 38 -12.42 5.48 13.44
CA MET A 38 -11.00 5.47 13.79
C MET A 38 -10.11 5.41 12.56
N MET A 39 -10.67 5.25 11.35
CA MET A 39 -9.98 5.20 10.07
C MET A 39 -8.78 4.24 10.13
N THR A 40 -9.04 3.04 10.65
CA THR A 40 -8.00 2.06 10.98
C THR A 40 -7.72 1.16 9.80
N ASN A 41 -8.78 0.71 9.11
CA ASN A 41 -8.66 -0.25 8.02
C ASN A 41 -8.97 0.43 6.68
N TRP A 42 -8.05 0.23 5.74
CA TRP A 42 -8.08 0.85 4.41
C TRP A 42 -7.87 -0.21 3.33
N ASN A 43 -8.51 0.02 2.19
CA ASN A 43 -8.28 -0.73 0.97
C ASN A 43 -7.41 0.10 0.04
N GLY A 44 -6.33 -0.48 -0.46
CA GLY A 44 -5.48 0.09 -1.49
C GLY A 44 -5.58 -0.71 -2.78
N THR A 45 -5.36 -0.04 -3.91
CA THR A 45 -5.29 -0.64 -5.24
C THR A 45 -4.03 -0.19 -5.96
N ILE A 46 -3.34 -1.12 -6.60
CA ILE A 46 -2.14 -0.86 -7.41
C ILE A 46 -2.39 -1.39 -8.82
N LEU A 47 -2.29 -0.51 -9.81
CA LEU A 47 -2.21 -0.90 -11.22
C LEU A 47 -0.78 -1.34 -11.52
N GLY A 48 -0.65 -2.57 -12.01
CA GLY A 48 0.66 -3.16 -12.28
C GLY A 48 1.46 -2.34 -13.30
N PRO A 49 2.79 -2.24 -13.12
CA PRO A 49 3.63 -1.43 -14.01
C PRO A 49 3.64 -1.95 -15.44
N PRO A 50 3.67 -1.06 -16.46
CA PRO A 50 3.74 -1.47 -17.86
C PRO A 50 5.06 -2.19 -18.17
N HIS A 51 5.10 -2.92 -19.28
CA HIS A 51 6.28 -3.68 -19.73
C HIS A 51 6.80 -4.68 -18.69
N SER A 52 5.87 -5.32 -17.97
CA SER A 52 6.15 -6.30 -16.94
C SER A 52 5.09 -7.41 -16.92
N VAL A 53 5.37 -8.50 -16.22
CA VAL A 53 4.40 -9.56 -15.89
C VAL A 53 3.20 -9.09 -15.05
N HIS A 54 3.25 -7.84 -14.57
CA HIS A 54 2.18 -7.19 -13.82
C HIS A 54 1.31 -6.30 -14.70
N GLU A 55 1.69 -6.06 -15.96
CA GLU A 55 0.96 -5.18 -16.87
C GLU A 55 -0.50 -5.63 -17.03
N ASN A 56 -1.42 -4.65 -17.03
CA ASN A 56 -2.88 -4.85 -17.07
C ASN A 56 -3.49 -5.57 -15.87
N ARG A 57 -2.74 -5.84 -14.80
CA ARG A 57 -3.26 -6.46 -13.57
C ARG A 57 -3.59 -5.41 -12.51
N ILE A 58 -4.64 -5.69 -11.74
CA ILE A 58 -5.05 -4.89 -10.59
C ILE A 58 -4.77 -5.68 -9.32
N TYR A 59 -4.05 -5.08 -8.38
CA TYR A 59 -3.75 -5.67 -7.08
C TYR A 59 -4.46 -4.92 -5.96
N SER A 60 -5.31 -5.63 -5.22
CA SER A 60 -5.93 -5.13 -4.00
C SER A 60 -5.04 -5.44 -2.79
N VAL A 61 -4.89 -4.46 -1.90
CA VAL A 61 -4.17 -4.58 -0.63
C VAL A 61 -5.03 -4.05 0.51
N ASN A 62 -4.91 -4.68 1.68
CA ASN A 62 -5.39 -4.16 2.94
C ASN A 62 -4.26 -3.39 3.62
N ILE A 63 -4.59 -2.22 4.15
CA ILE A 63 -3.68 -1.34 4.87
C ILE A 63 -4.30 -1.10 6.25
N HIS A 64 -3.54 -1.41 7.30
CA HIS A 64 -3.98 -1.22 8.68
C HIS A 64 -3.12 -0.17 9.39
N CYS A 65 -3.74 0.98 9.64
CA CYS A 65 -3.15 2.13 10.31
C CYS A 65 -3.42 2.03 11.81
N GLY A 66 -2.52 1.41 12.57
CA GLY A 66 -2.66 1.25 14.02
C GLY A 66 -2.62 2.57 14.81
N ASP A 67 -2.75 2.48 16.13
CA ASP A 67 -2.87 3.66 17.03
C ASP A 67 -1.65 4.60 16.99
N GLN A 68 -0.48 4.08 16.63
CA GLN A 68 0.77 4.84 16.54
C GLN A 68 1.05 5.40 15.13
N TYR A 69 0.16 5.20 14.16
CA TYR A 69 0.29 5.84 12.85
C TYR A 69 0.13 7.37 12.98
N PRO A 70 0.91 8.20 12.26
CA PRO A 70 1.99 7.87 11.31
C PRO A 70 3.39 7.82 11.95
N ASP A 71 3.51 7.79 13.28
CA ASP A 71 4.84 7.70 13.91
C ASP A 71 5.47 6.31 13.67
N LEU A 72 4.64 5.27 13.61
CA LEU A 72 5.01 3.93 13.12
C LEU A 72 4.34 3.62 11.78
N PRO A 73 4.96 2.78 10.94
CA PRO A 73 4.38 2.39 9.66
C PRO A 73 3.10 1.58 9.85
N PRO A 74 2.16 1.66 8.90
CA PRO A 74 1.01 0.76 8.87
C PRO A 74 1.46 -0.65 8.48
N THR A 75 0.59 -1.64 8.72
CA THR A 75 0.81 -3.00 8.21
C THR A 75 0.08 -3.18 6.88
N ILE A 76 0.70 -3.94 5.96
CA ILE A 76 0.20 -4.10 4.59
C ILE A 76 0.04 -5.59 4.31
N GLN A 77 -1.09 -5.95 3.70
CA GLN A 77 -1.38 -7.31 3.27
C GLN A 77 -2.01 -7.29 1.88
N PHE A 78 -1.41 -8.00 0.94
CA PHE A 78 -2.03 -8.25 -0.35
C PHE A 78 -3.27 -9.14 -0.19
N VAL A 79 -4.37 -8.70 -0.80
CA VAL A 79 -5.56 -9.52 -1.01
C VAL A 79 -5.37 -10.33 -2.29
N SER A 80 -4.99 -9.66 -3.38
CA SER A 80 -4.67 -10.32 -4.65
C SER A 80 -3.36 -11.10 -4.55
N ARG A 81 -3.34 -12.35 -5.03
CA ARG A 81 -2.10 -13.13 -5.05
C ARG A 81 -1.06 -12.49 -5.95
N VAL A 82 0.14 -12.36 -5.39
CA VAL A 82 1.29 -11.78 -6.07
C VAL A 82 2.56 -12.54 -5.68
N ASN A 83 3.38 -12.84 -6.69
CA ASN A 83 4.71 -13.37 -6.45
C ASN A 83 5.70 -12.19 -6.41
N LEU A 84 6.02 -11.73 -5.19
CA LEU A 84 6.99 -10.68 -4.92
C LEU A 84 7.83 -11.06 -3.71
N PRO A 85 9.15 -10.79 -3.72
CA PRO A 85 10.00 -11.18 -2.60
C PRO A 85 9.61 -10.53 -1.27
N CYS A 86 9.10 -9.30 -1.27
CA CYS A 86 8.65 -8.63 -0.04
C CYS A 86 7.30 -9.14 0.50
N VAL A 87 6.67 -10.15 -0.12
CA VAL A 87 5.33 -10.63 0.25
C VAL A 87 5.38 -12.10 0.66
N ASP A 88 4.86 -12.39 1.85
CA ASP A 88 4.66 -13.76 2.32
C ASP A 88 3.67 -14.51 1.40
N GLN A 89 4.12 -15.62 0.83
CA GLN A 89 3.35 -16.36 -0.18
C GLN A 89 2.20 -17.21 0.40
N LYS A 90 2.05 -17.28 1.72
CA LYS A 90 0.93 -17.95 2.40
C LYS A 90 -0.11 -16.94 2.87
N THR A 91 0.30 -15.81 3.42
CA THR A 91 -0.62 -14.86 4.06
C THR A 91 -0.80 -13.57 3.27
N GLY A 92 0.03 -13.27 2.27
CA GLY A 92 0.03 -12.00 1.55
C GLY A 92 0.60 -10.82 2.35
N LYS A 93 1.14 -11.04 3.55
CA LYS A 93 1.69 -9.96 4.38
C LYS A 93 2.99 -9.42 3.78
N VAL A 94 3.13 -8.10 3.74
CA VAL A 94 4.36 -7.45 3.31
C VAL A 94 5.37 -7.45 4.46
N ASP A 95 6.59 -7.89 4.19
CA ASP A 95 7.72 -7.81 5.12
C ASP A 95 8.31 -6.38 5.13
N PRO A 96 8.19 -5.64 6.26
CA PRO A 96 8.69 -4.27 6.36
C PRO A 96 10.19 -4.15 6.10
N SER A 97 10.98 -5.19 6.43
CA SER A 97 12.44 -5.17 6.28
C SER A 97 12.88 -5.21 4.81
N ARG A 98 12.02 -5.70 3.91
CA ARG A 98 12.32 -5.87 2.49
C ARG A 98 11.89 -4.69 1.61
N LEU A 99 11.14 -3.74 2.18
CA LEU A 99 10.70 -2.54 1.49
C LEU A 99 11.32 -1.31 2.17
N PRO A 100 12.23 -0.56 1.50
CA PRO A 100 12.99 0.52 2.15
C PRO A 100 12.16 1.60 2.83
N CYS A 101 10.98 1.94 2.29
CA CYS A 101 10.10 2.94 2.89
C CYS A 101 9.46 2.49 4.21
N LEU A 102 9.27 1.18 4.41
CA LEU A 102 8.78 0.60 5.67
C LEU A 102 9.94 0.34 6.64
N ALA A 103 11.07 -0.16 6.15
CA ALA A 103 12.26 -0.40 6.96
C ALA A 103 12.82 0.89 7.59
N ASN A 104 12.79 1.99 6.83
CA ASN A 104 13.23 3.32 7.27
C ASN A 104 12.04 4.28 7.28
N TRP A 105 10.96 3.86 7.96
CA TRP A 105 9.74 4.64 8.04
C TRP A 105 10.00 6.05 8.58
N LYS A 106 9.43 7.02 7.89
CA LYS A 106 9.42 8.41 8.32
C LYS A 106 7.99 8.87 8.43
N ARG A 107 7.74 9.73 9.42
CA ARG A 107 6.40 10.23 9.75
C ARG A 107 5.72 11.01 8.60
N ASP A 108 6.51 11.56 7.68
CA ASP A 108 6.02 12.26 6.50
C ASP A 108 5.52 11.31 5.40
N TYR A 109 5.89 10.03 5.44
CA TYR A 109 5.34 9.02 4.54
C TYR A 109 3.85 8.76 4.80
N THR A 110 3.18 8.33 3.74
CA THR A 110 1.72 8.13 3.65
C THR A 110 1.40 6.74 3.12
N MET A 111 0.11 6.37 3.15
CA MET A 111 -0.36 5.18 2.43
C MET A 111 -0.03 5.24 0.94
N GLU A 112 -0.19 6.41 0.33
CA GLU A 112 0.20 6.64 -1.07
C GLU A 112 1.69 6.34 -1.31
N THR A 113 2.57 6.80 -0.41
CA THR A 113 4.02 6.54 -0.51
C THR A 113 4.30 5.04 -0.58
N ILE A 114 3.61 4.25 0.25
CA ILE A 114 3.77 2.79 0.30
C ILE A 114 3.29 2.16 -1.01
N LEU A 115 2.12 2.57 -1.53
CA LEU A 115 1.58 2.02 -2.78
C LEU A 115 2.49 2.32 -3.99
N ILE A 116 3.00 3.54 -4.07
CA ILE A 116 3.96 3.95 -5.11
C ILE A 116 5.25 3.13 -5.01
N GLU A 117 5.80 2.97 -3.81
CA GLU A 117 7.05 2.22 -3.62
C GLU A 117 6.86 0.72 -3.87
N LEU A 118 5.72 0.13 -3.51
CA LEU A 118 5.36 -1.24 -3.90
C LEU A 118 5.30 -1.39 -5.42
N ARG A 119 4.66 -0.44 -6.11
CA ARG A 119 4.59 -0.43 -7.58
C ARG A 119 5.98 -0.31 -8.21
N ARG A 120 6.85 0.54 -7.67
CA ARG A 120 8.26 0.66 -8.11
C ARG A 120 9.02 -0.63 -7.86
N TYR A 121 8.79 -1.27 -6.71
CA TYR A 121 9.40 -2.54 -6.37
C TYR A 121 9.02 -3.64 -7.38
N MET A 122 7.76 -3.69 -7.83
CA MET A 122 7.30 -4.58 -8.91
C MET A 122 8.02 -4.29 -10.25
N ALA A 123 8.31 -3.02 -10.54
CA ALA A 123 8.94 -2.60 -11.79
C ALA A 123 10.47 -2.86 -11.85
N LEU A 124 11.10 -3.24 -10.74
CA LEU A 124 12.54 -3.51 -10.71
C LEU A 124 12.91 -4.61 -11.72
N PRO A 125 14.07 -4.54 -12.39
CA PRO A 125 14.45 -5.49 -13.44
C PRO A 125 14.39 -6.96 -13.02
N GLN A 126 14.71 -7.23 -11.74
CA GLN A 126 14.70 -8.55 -11.13
C GLN A 126 13.30 -9.05 -10.72
N HIS A 127 12.31 -8.16 -10.58
CA HIS A 127 10.94 -8.52 -10.16
C HIS A 127 9.95 -8.50 -11.32
N LYS A 128 10.14 -7.61 -12.30
CA LYS A 128 9.22 -7.39 -13.42
C LYS A 128 9.04 -8.59 -14.35
N LYS A 129 9.86 -9.65 -14.19
CA LYS A 129 9.82 -10.91 -14.96
C LYS A 129 9.46 -12.13 -14.10
N LEU A 130 9.14 -11.96 -12.82
CA LEU A 130 8.81 -13.08 -11.93
C LEU A 130 7.50 -13.73 -12.36
N PRO A 131 7.45 -15.07 -12.55
CA PRO A 131 6.21 -15.76 -12.88
C PRO A 131 5.13 -15.46 -11.85
N GLN A 132 3.96 -15.06 -12.32
CA GLN A 132 2.87 -14.64 -11.45
C GLN A 132 1.78 -15.71 -11.33
N PRO A 133 1.08 -15.76 -10.18
CA PRO A 133 -0.16 -16.52 -10.04
C PRO A 133 -1.23 -16.05 -11.03
N GLN A 134 -2.22 -16.92 -11.28
CA GLN A 134 -3.37 -16.56 -12.11
C GLN A 134 -4.07 -15.31 -11.58
N GLU A 135 -4.45 -14.42 -12.49
CA GLU A 135 -5.20 -13.22 -12.16
C GLU A 135 -6.56 -13.55 -11.50
N GLY A 136 -6.99 -12.71 -10.56
CA GLY A 136 -8.21 -12.91 -9.79
C GLY A 136 -8.06 -13.85 -8.58
N THR A 137 -6.94 -14.55 -8.42
CA THR A 137 -6.70 -15.36 -7.21
C THR A 137 -6.37 -14.47 -6.00
N THR A 138 -6.82 -14.87 -4.80
CA THR A 138 -6.60 -14.16 -3.54
C THR A 138 -5.85 -15.02 -2.52
N PHE A 139 -5.22 -14.37 -1.53
CA PHE A 139 -4.60 -15.06 -0.39
C PHE A 139 -5.64 -15.65 0.56
#